data_AF-A0AAW6BHC6-F1
#
_entry.id   AF-A0AAW6BHC6-F1
#
_cell.length_a   1.000
_cell.length_b   1.000
_cell.length_c   1.000
_cell.angle_alpha   90.00
_cell.angle_beta   90.00
_cell.angle_gamma   90.00
#
_symmetry.space_group_name_H-M   'P 1'
#
loop_
_entity.id
_entity.type
_entity.pdbx_description
1 polymer ?
#
loop_
_entity_poly.entity_id
_entity_poly.type
_entity_poly.pdbx_seq_one_letter_code
_entity_poly.pdbx_strand_id
1 'polypeptide(L)'
;MSILDLIMTICLFLSLLFLIISIAIYKTNQKKMDKIIELYTEAGLYMSAGAKMGRFLGIYGQYQVAIFFYTLLTGKRMRINEKDSKYMYQESYDFIQNLPYGISI
;
A
#
# COMPACT_ATOMS: atom_id res chain seq x y z
N MET A 1 5.35 15.93 37.53
CA MET A 1 5.58 15.21 36.25
C MET A 1 7.00 15.53 35.82
N SER A 2 7.84 14.53 35.59
CA SER A 2 9.23 14.77 35.15
C SER A 2 9.24 15.30 33.71
N ILE A 3 10.36 15.91 33.29
CA ILE A 3 10.55 16.30 31.89
C ILE A 3 10.41 15.10 30.95
N LEU A 4 10.87 13.91 31.37
CA LEU A 4 10.72 12.67 30.61
C LEU A 4 9.25 12.28 30.45
N ASP A 5 8.46 12.37 31.52
CA ASP A 5 7.02 12.07 31.47
C ASP A 5 6.29 13.03 30.53
N LEU A 6 6.67 14.32 30.51
CA LEU A 6 6.13 15.32 29.60
C LEU A 6 6.46 15.00 28.14
N ILE A 7 7.71 14.67 27.86
CA ILE A 7 8.16 14.27 26.51
C ILE A 7 7.39 13.03 26.04
N MET A 8 7.31 12.00 26.89
CA MET A 8 6.60 10.76 26.57
C MET A 8 5.12 10.99 26.29
N THR A 9 4.47 11.86 27.08
CA THR A 9 3.06 12.23 26.89
C THR A 9 2.85 12.94 25.55
N ILE A 10 3.73 13.88 25.20
CA ILE A 10 3.68 14.58 23.90
C ILE A 10 3.88 13.60 22.75
N CYS A 11 4.87 12.71 22.84
CA CYS A 11 5.14 11.71 21.81
C CYS A 11 3.94 10.76 21.62
N LEU A 12 3.29 10.33 22.70
CA LEU A 12 2.09 9.49 22.63
C LEU A 12 0.91 10.24 21.98
N PHE A 13 0.70 11.50 22.37
CA PHE A 13 -0.37 12.30 21.77
C PHE A 13 -0.17 12.50 20.26
N LEU A 14 1.06 12.80 19.84
CA LEU A 14 1.42 12.96 18.42
C LEU A 14 1.25 11.66 17.64
N SER A 15 1.62 10.50 18.21
CA SER A 15 1.46 9.22 17.53
C SER A 15 -0.01 8.82 17.36
N LEU A 16 -0.86 9.10 18.35
CA LEU A 16 -2.31 8.89 18.26
C LEU A 16 -2.95 9.82 17.22
N LEU A 17 -2.56 11.10 17.19
CA LEU A 17 -3.04 12.04 16.18
C LEU A 17 -2.66 11.58 14.77
N PHE A 18 -1.41 11.14 14.58
CA PHE A 18 -0.93 10.60 13.31
C PHE A 18 -1.70 9.34 12.88
N LEU A 19 -2.02 8.45 13.84
CA LEU A 19 -2.83 7.26 13.59
C LEU A 19 -4.22 7.63 13.07
N ILE A 20 -4.91 8.57 13.72
CA ILE A 20 -6.25 9.01 13.33
C ILE A 20 -6.24 9.61 11.92
N ILE A 21 -5.28 10.49 11.63
CA ILE A 21 -5.12 11.10 10.29
C ILE A 21 -4.88 10.02 9.24
N SER A 22 -4.00 9.05 9.53
CA SER A 22 -3.71 7.94 8.62
C SER A 22 -4.94 7.08 8.31
N ILE A 23 -5.76 6.78 9.32
CA ILE A 23 -7.02 6.04 9.16
C ILE A 23 -8.02 6.84 8.32
N ALA A 24 -8.13 8.15 8.54
CA ALA A 24 -9.04 9.01 7.79
C ALA A 24 -8.65 9.11 6.31
N ILE A 25 -7.36 9.30 6.01
CA ILE A 25 -6.83 9.31 4.64
C ILE A 25 -7.09 7.96 3.97
N TYR A 26 -6.88 6.85 4.69
CA TYR A 26 -7.18 5.53 4.17
C TYR A 26 -8.65 5.38 3.82
N LYS A 27 -9.57 5.63 4.76
CA LYS A 27 -11.02 5.45 4.50
C LYS A 27 -11.49 6.26 3.29
N THR A 28 -10.91 7.43 3.08
CA THR A 28 -11.21 8.28 1.91
C THR A 28 -10.78 7.63 0.60
N ASN A 29 -9.63 6.97 0.57
CA ASN A 29 -9.06 6.34 -0.63
C ASN A 29 -9.37 4.84 -0.75
N GLN A 30 -9.95 4.23 0.28
CA GLN A 30 -10.18 2.80 0.38
C GLN A 30 -10.94 2.25 -0.83
N LYS A 31 -12.04 2.90 -1.23
CA LYS A 31 -12.84 2.48 -2.39
C LYS A 31 -12.03 2.43 -3.69
N LYS A 32 -11.11 3.37 -3.89
CA LYS A 32 -10.24 3.38 -5.07
C LYS A 32 -9.23 2.25 -5.00
N MET A 33 -8.56 2.09 -3.86
CA MET A 33 -7.58 1.01 -3.66
C MET A 33 -8.22 -0.38 -3.80
N ASP A 34 -9.41 -0.59 -3.23
CA ASP A 34 -10.14 -1.85 -3.33
C ASP A 34 -10.48 -2.17 -4.80
N LYS A 35 -10.90 -1.16 -5.57
CA LYS A 35 -11.16 -1.30 -7.01
C LYS A 35 -9.89 -1.66 -7.80
N ILE A 36 -8.75 -1.05 -7.48
CA ILE A 36 -7.47 -1.39 -8.13
C ILE A 36 -7.07 -2.83 -7.81
N ILE A 37 -7.21 -3.25 -6.56
CA ILE A 37 -6.92 -4.63 -6.12
C ILE A 37 -7.83 -5.62 -6.83
N GLU A 38 -9.12 -5.32 -6.94
CA GLU A 38 -10.11 -6.14 -7.65
C GLU A 38 -9.72 -6.31 -9.11
N LEU A 39 -9.58 -5.22 -9.87
CA LEU A 39 -9.20 -5.24 -11.28
C LEU A 39 -7.86 -5.97 -11.51
N TYR A 40 -6.88 -5.74 -10.65
CA TYR A 40 -5.57 -6.37 -10.74
C TYR A 40 -5.63 -7.88 -10.46
N THR A 41 -6.48 -8.30 -9.51
CA THR A 41 -6.69 -9.72 -9.19
C THR A 41 -7.48 -10.42 -10.28
N GLU A 42 -8.51 -9.77 -10.84
CA GLU A 42 -9.31 -10.28 -11.96
C GLU A 42 -8.48 -10.47 -13.23
N ALA A 43 -7.49 -9.59 -13.45
CA ALA A 43 -6.51 -9.74 -14.52
C ALA A 43 -5.53 -10.91 -14.31
N GLY A 44 -5.60 -11.61 -13.17
CA GLY A 44 -4.74 -12.75 -12.85
C GLY A 44 -3.28 -12.35 -12.55
N LEU A 45 -3.02 -11.07 -12.30
CA LEU A 45 -1.66 -10.55 -12.13
C LEU A 45 -1.07 -10.94 -10.78
N TYR A 46 0.23 -11.25 -10.78
CA TYR A 46 0.94 -11.62 -9.58
C TYR A 46 0.99 -10.46 -8.57
N MET A 47 0.71 -10.75 -7.30
CA MET A 47 0.88 -9.82 -6.20
C MET A 47 1.96 -10.33 -5.24
N SER A 48 2.88 -9.44 -4.84
CA SER A 48 4.00 -9.80 -3.96
C SER A 48 3.51 -10.32 -2.61
N ALA A 49 4.33 -11.16 -1.96
CA ALA A 49 4.00 -11.68 -0.63
C ALA A 49 3.70 -10.57 0.39
N GLY A 50 4.47 -9.47 0.36
CA GLY A 50 4.25 -8.31 1.21
C GLY A 50 2.91 -7.62 0.95
N ALA A 51 2.52 -7.47 -0.31
CA ALA A 51 1.23 -6.90 -0.67
C ALA A 51 0.06 -7.85 -0.33
N LYS A 52 0.22 -9.16 -0.52
CA LYS A 52 -0.75 -10.19 -0.08
C LYS A 52 -0.97 -10.14 1.43
N MET A 53 0.11 -10.10 2.21
CA MET A 53 0.03 -9.94 3.66
C MET A 53 -0.61 -8.61 4.04
N GLY A 54 -0.25 -7.53 3.34
CA GLY A 54 -0.83 -6.21 3.55
C GLY A 54 -2.35 -6.21 3.36
N ARG A 55 -2.83 -6.84 2.30
CA ARG A 55 -4.28 -6.99 2.03
C ARG A 55 -4.96 -7.81 3.12
N PHE A 56 -4.35 -8.90 3.58
CA PHE A 56 -4.89 -9.76 4.64
C PHE A 56 -5.06 -8.99 5.97
N LEU A 57 -4.13 -8.12 6.31
CA LEU A 57 -4.15 -7.31 7.54
C LEU A 57 -5.10 -6.10 7.49
N GLY A 58 -5.75 -5.84 6.34
CA GLY A 58 -6.67 -4.72 6.17
C GLY A 58 -6.03 -3.36 6.44
N ILE A 59 -6.65 -2.55 7.30
CA ILE A 59 -6.19 -1.19 7.67
C ILE A 59 -4.73 -1.20 8.15
N TYR A 60 -4.29 -2.25 8.85
CA TYR A 60 -2.93 -2.33 9.39
C TYR A 60 -1.86 -2.66 8.34
N GLY A 61 -2.25 -3.30 7.23
CA GLY A 61 -1.35 -3.72 6.17
C GLY A 61 -1.42 -2.85 4.91
N GLN A 62 -2.32 -1.87 4.88
CA GLN A 62 -2.58 -1.00 3.73
C GLN A 62 -1.32 -0.33 3.16
N TYR A 63 -0.36 0.01 4.02
CA TYR A 63 0.88 0.66 3.60
C TYR A 63 1.67 -0.22 2.64
N GLN A 64 1.71 -1.53 2.88
CA GLN A 64 2.39 -2.48 2.01
C GLN A 64 1.70 -2.59 0.65
N VAL A 65 0.36 -2.55 0.64
CA VAL A 65 -0.44 -2.57 -0.59
C VAL A 65 -0.24 -1.28 -1.39
N ALA A 66 -0.29 -0.13 -0.73
CA ALA A 66 -0.09 1.18 -1.36
C ALA A 66 1.32 1.29 -1.97
N ILE A 67 2.36 0.91 -1.24
CA ILE A 67 3.74 0.90 -1.75
C ILE A 67 3.88 -0.02 -2.95
N PHE A 68 3.27 -1.20 -2.89
CA PHE A 68 3.35 -2.16 -3.99
C PHE A 68 2.85 -1.54 -5.29
N PHE A 69 1.63 -1.01 -5.30
CA PHE A 69 1.07 -0.41 -6.51
C PHE A 69 1.73 0.92 -6.89
N TYR A 70 2.18 1.73 -5.93
CA TYR A 70 2.95 2.93 -6.22
C TYR A 70 4.30 2.61 -6.90
N THR A 71 4.92 1.51 -6.50
CA THR A 71 6.17 1.02 -7.12
C THR A 71 5.92 0.58 -8.57
N LEU A 72 4.79 -0.10 -8.83
CA LEU A 72 4.36 -0.44 -10.19
C LEU A 72 4.07 0.81 -11.04
N LEU A 73 3.32 1.77 -10.48
CA LEU A 73 3.00 3.02 -11.16
C LEU A 73 4.28 3.78 -11.57
N THR A 74 5.25 3.87 -10.67
CA THR A 74 6.52 4.58 -10.92
C THR A 74 7.51 3.79 -11.77
N GLY A 75 7.21 2.56 -12.18
CA GLY A 75 8.11 1.73 -12.99
C GLY A 75 9.37 1.29 -12.23
N LYS A 76 9.40 1.44 -10.90
CA LYS A 76 10.56 1.07 -10.09
C LYS A 76 10.70 -0.45 -10.04
N ARG A 77 11.88 -0.97 -10.39
CA ARG A 77 12.13 -2.42 -10.36
C ARG A 77 11.90 -2.99 -8.96
N MET A 78 10.94 -3.92 -8.88
CA MET A 78 10.64 -4.69 -7.68
C MET A 78 11.16 -6.12 -7.81
N ARG A 79 11.83 -6.61 -6.77
CA ARG A 79 12.30 -7.99 -6.67
C ARG A 79 11.22 -8.85 -6.01
N ILE A 80 10.89 -9.98 -6.64
CA ILE A 80 9.87 -10.91 -6.11
C ILE A 80 10.44 -12.32 -5.86
N ASN A 81 11.56 -12.68 -6.50
CA ASN A 81 12.20 -14.00 -6.38
C ASN A 81 11.21 -15.17 -6.49
N GLU A 82 10.26 -15.06 -7.41
CA GLU A 82 9.39 -16.18 -7.76
C GLU A 82 10.16 -17.23 -8.56
N LYS A 83 9.61 -18.45 -8.62
CA LYS A 83 10.26 -19.62 -9.23
C LYS A 83 10.71 -19.37 -10.66
N ASP A 84 9.92 -18.62 -11.41
CA ASP A 84 10.08 -18.29 -12.83
C ASP A 84 10.64 -16.88 -13.06
N SER A 85 10.68 -16.01 -12.04
CA SER A 85 11.21 -14.66 -12.19
C SER A 85 11.82 -14.05 -10.93
N LYS A 86 13.01 -13.47 -11.09
CA LYS A 86 13.68 -12.67 -10.06
C LYS A 86 12.97 -11.33 -9.79
N TYR A 87 12.37 -10.75 -10.83
CA TYR A 87 11.77 -9.42 -10.80
C TYR A 87 10.28 -9.47 -11.17
N MET A 88 9.57 -8.41 -10.81
CA MET A 88 8.16 -8.28 -11.15
C MET A 88 7.92 -8.30 -12.66
N TYR A 89 6.84 -8.93 -13.10
CA TYR A 89 6.48 -9.07 -14.52
C TYR A 89 6.12 -7.71 -15.13
N GLN A 90 6.52 -7.49 -16.38
CA GLN A 90 6.29 -6.20 -17.06
C GLN A 90 4.79 -5.88 -17.17
N GLU A 91 3.97 -6.89 -17.43
CA GLU A 91 2.50 -6.79 -17.50
C GLU A 91 1.89 -6.15 -16.24
N SER A 92 2.49 -6.36 -15.07
CA SER A 92 2.04 -5.75 -13.81
C SER A 92 2.25 -4.23 -13.78
N TYR A 93 3.35 -3.75 -14.36
CA TYR A 93 3.61 -2.31 -14.51
C TYR A 93 2.71 -1.71 -15.57
N ASP A 94 2.65 -2.35 -16.75
CA ASP A 94 1.86 -1.89 -17.88
C ASP A 94 0.38 -1.78 -17.49
N PHE A 95 -0.16 -2.75 -16.76
CA PHE A 95 -1.53 -2.71 -16.27
C PHE A 95 -1.80 -1.48 -15.40
N ILE A 96 -0.96 -1.25 -14.39
CA ILE A 96 -1.15 -0.13 -13.44
C ILE A 96 -0.96 1.23 -14.11
N GLN A 97 0.01 1.34 -15.03
CA GLN A 97 0.30 2.59 -15.74
C GLN A 97 -0.78 2.94 -16.78
N ASN A 98 -1.52 1.95 -17.28
CA ASN A 98 -2.62 2.16 -18.22
C ASN A 98 -4.00 2.24 -17.55
N LEU A 99 -4.08 2.24 -16.22
CA LEU A 99 -5.36 2.47 -15.53
C LEU A 99 -5.90 3.88 -15.86
N PRO A 100 -7.22 4.04 -16.06
CA PRO A 100 -7.81 5.36 -16.27
C PRO A 100 -7.47 6.31 -15.11
N TYR A 101 -7.23 7.60 -15.41
CA TYR A 101 -6.83 8.61 -14.42
C TYR A 101 -7.81 8.74 -13.23
N GLY A 102 -9.09 8.44 -13.42
CA GLY A 102 -10.08 8.43 -12.32
C GLY A 102 -9.94 7.24 -11.35
N ILE A 103 -9.14 6.24 -11.71
CA ILE A 103 -8.92 4.98 -10.97
C ILE A 103 -7.46 4.87 -10.50
N SER A 104 -6.51 5.51 -11.17
CA SER A 104 -5.08 5.51 -10.77
C SER A 104 -4.85 6.07 -9.36
N ILE A 105 -3.74 5.63 -8.75
CA ILE A 105 -3.29 5.99 -7.38
C ILE A 105 -2.77 7.41 -7.33
#